data_AF-F5NTX6-F1
#
_entry.id   AF-F5NTX6-F1
#
_cell.length_a   1.000
_cell.length_b   1.000
_cell.length_c   1.000
_cell.angle_alpha   90.00
_cell.angle_beta   90.00
_cell.angle_gamma   90.00
#
_symmetry.space_group_name_H-M   'P 1'
#
loop_
_entity.id
_entity.type
_entity.pdbx_description
1 polymer ?
#
loop_
_entity_poly.entity_id
_entity_poly.type
_entity_poly.pdbx_seq_one_letter_code
_entity_poly.pdbx_strand_id
1 'polypeptide(L)'
;MVRAPIDGIVANRSAHTGSWVEGGTSLVSLVPVSELWVDANYKENQIAGMKPGMKAEIRADILKGEVFHGHIESLSPATGASFSLIPIENATGNFTKIVQRVPVRIAFDDAKELKQLLRPGLSVTVSVDER
;
A
#
# COMPACT_ATOMS: atom_id res chain seq x y z
N MET A 1 1.07 18.54 -27.42
CA MET A 1 -0.13 18.08 -26.68
C MET A 1 0.30 16.94 -25.79
N VAL A 2 0.13 17.07 -24.47
CA VAL A 2 0.45 16.01 -23.49
C VAL A 2 -0.86 15.34 -23.10
N ARG A 3 -0.93 14.01 -23.18
CA ARG A 3 -2.12 13.22 -22.81
C ARG A 3 -1.79 12.33 -21.61
N ALA A 4 -2.80 12.00 -20.82
CA ALA A 4 -2.64 11.06 -19.71
C ALA A 4 -2.21 9.68 -20.27
N PRO A 5 -1.17 9.05 -19.70
CA PRO A 5 -0.70 7.74 -20.17
C PRO A 5 -1.56 6.58 -19.64
N ILE A 6 -2.33 6.81 -18.58
CA ILE A 6 -3.17 5.82 -17.89
C ILE A 6 -4.44 6.49 -17.38
N ASP A 7 -5.44 5.69 -17.01
CA ASP A 7 -6.61 6.16 -16.28
C ASP A 7 -6.25 6.44 -14.82
N GLY A 8 -6.68 7.60 -14.31
CA GLY A 8 -6.32 8.01 -12.96
C GLY A 8 -6.97 9.31 -12.51
N ILE A 9 -6.72 9.65 -11.24
CA ILE A 9 -7.12 10.93 -10.64
C ILE A 9 -5.91 11.84 -10.58
N VAL A 10 -6.06 13.10 -10.99
CA VAL A 10 -5.01 14.12 -10.84
C VAL A 10 -4.87 14.46 -9.36
N ALA A 11 -3.75 14.05 -8.75
CA ALA A 11 -3.45 14.35 -7.34
C ALA A 11 -2.87 15.75 -7.16
N ASN A 12 -2.07 16.22 -8.12
CA ASN A 12 -1.52 17.57 -8.11
C ASN A 12 -1.38 18.09 -9.53
N ARG A 13 -1.63 19.38 -9.73
CA ARG A 13 -1.49 20.07 -11.01
C ARG A 13 -0.74 21.38 -10.79
N SER A 14 0.50 21.43 -11.27
CA SER A 14 1.34 22.63 -11.25
C SER A 14 1.14 23.50 -12.50
N ALA A 15 0.67 22.91 -13.61
CA ALA A 15 0.46 23.63 -14.86
C ALA A 15 -0.80 24.50 -14.84
N HIS A 16 -0.62 25.79 -15.13
CA HIS A 16 -1.70 26.75 -15.31
C HIS A 16 -1.70 27.29 -16.73
N THR A 17 -2.83 27.84 -17.18
CA THR A 17 -2.89 28.48 -18.50
C THR A 17 -1.93 29.67 -18.52
N GLY A 18 -1.04 29.71 -19.51
CA GLY A 18 0.00 30.74 -19.61
C GLY A 18 1.31 30.41 -18.90
N SER A 19 1.42 29.26 -18.23
CA SER A 19 2.71 28.78 -17.69
C SER A 19 3.70 28.46 -18.81
N TRP A 20 4.90 29.03 -18.72
CA TRP A 20 6.05 28.59 -19.51
C TRP A 20 6.66 27.34 -18.86
N VAL A 21 6.95 26.32 -19.65
CA VAL A 21 7.42 25.03 -19.16
C VAL A 21 8.55 24.52 -20.05
N GLU A 22 9.61 24.03 -19.44
CA GLU A 22 10.74 23.43 -20.16
C GLU A 22 10.55 21.91 -20.24
N GLY A 23 11.23 21.28 -21.20
CA GLY A 23 11.20 19.82 -21.35
C GLY A 23 11.64 19.12 -20.07
N GLY A 24 10.82 18.19 -19.57
CA GLY A 24 11.07 17.47 -18.31
C GLY A 24 10.40 18.09 -17.07
N THR A 25 9.74 19.24 -17.20
CA THR A 25 8.98 19.83 -16.09
C THR A 25 7.76 18.96 -15.76
N SER A 26 7.63 18.55 -14.49
CA SER A 26 6.44 17.82 -14.01
C SER A 26 5.25 18.78 -13.88
N LEU A 27 4.19 18.51 -14.66
CA LEU A 27 3.00 19.37 -14.77
C LEU A 27 1.80 18.85 -13.98
N VAL A 28 1.71 17.52 -13.85
CA VAL A 28 0.56 16.81 -13.28
C VAL A 28 1.07 15.51 -12.64
N SER A 29 0.63 15.25 -11.42
CA SER A 29 0.77 13.93 -10.78
C SER A 29 -0.53 13.17 -10.95
N LEU A 30 -0.46 12.00 -11.58
CA LEU A 30 -1.62 11.14 -11.81
C LEU A 30 -1.54 9.92 -10.90
N VAL A 31 -2.65 9.63 -10.22
CA VAL A 31 -2.80 8.46 -9.36
C VAL A 31 -3.61 7.41 -10.11
N PRO A 32 -3.06 6.21 -10.37
CA PRO A 32 -3.78 5.15 -11.05
C PRO A 32 -5.05 4.75 -10.29
N VAL A 33 -6.14 4.50 -11.03
CA VAL A 33 -7.39 3.96 -10.46
C VAL A 33 -7.67 2.52 -10.90
N SER A 34 -6.82 1.91 -11.73
CA SER A 34 -7.07 0.58 -12.31
C SER A 34 -7.08 -0.52 -11.25
N GLU A 35 -6.11 -0.50 -10.33
CA GLU A 35 -5.94 -1.51 -9.27
C GLU A 35 -5.72 -0.79 -7.94
N LEU A 36 -6.73 -0.80 -7.08
CA LEU A 36 -6.59 -0.33 -5.70
C LEU A 36 -6.17 -1.53 -4.86
N TRP A 37 -5.12 -1.39 -4.05
CA TRP A 37 -4.69 -2.39 -3.09
C TRP A 37 -4.32 -1.73 -1.75
N VAL A 38 -4.19 -2.54 -0.72
CA VAL A 38 -3.67 -2.13 0.60
C VAL A 38 -2.34 -2.82 0.85
N ASP A 39 -1.32 -2.05 1.20
CA ASP A 39 -0.06 -2.58 1.75
C ASP A 39 -0.17 -2.62 3.29
N ALA A 40 -0.56 -3.78 3.82
CA ALA A 40 -0.75 -4.01 5.25
C ALA A 40 0.55 -4.52 5.90
N ASN A 41 1.10 -3.74 6.83
CA ASN A 41 2.37 -4.07 7.49
C ASN A 41 2.15 -4.88 8.76
N TYR A 42 2.18 -6.22 8.66
CA TYR A 42 2.02 -7.14 9.78
C TYR A 42 3.34 -7.41 10.49
N LYS A 43 3.31 -7.74 11.79
CA LYS A 43 4.49 -8.27 12.47
C LYS A 43 4.83 -9.65 11.92
N GLU A 44 6.11 -10.02 11.92
CA GLU A 44 6.56 -11.34 11.44
C GLU A 44 5.84 -12.53 12.09
N ASN A 45 5.50 -12.43 13.37
CA ASN A 45 4.75 -13.49 14.07
C ASN A 45 3.25 -13.53 13.73
N GLN A 46 2.70 -12.48 13.12
CA GLN A 46 1.29 -12.38 12.73
C GLN A 46 1.05 -12.93 11.33
N ILE A 47 2.07 -13.07 10.49
CA ILE A 47 1.91 -13.65 9.15
C ILE A 47 1.97 -15.19 9.17
N ALA A 48 2.18 -15.79 10.34
CA ALA A 48 2.25 -17.23 10.52
C ALA A 48 0.89 -17.87 10.19
N GLY A 49 0.80 -18.51 9.02
CA GLY A 49 -0.43 -19.14 8.53
C GLY A 49 -1.15 -18.36 7.44
N MET A 50 -0.78 -17.10 7.20
CA MET A 50 -1.31 -16.30 6.09
C MET A 50 -0.86 -16.85 4.73
N LYS A 51 -1.77 -16.94 3.78
CA LYS A 51 -1.55 -17.45 2.42
C LYS A 51 -2.28 -16.58 1.40
N PRO A 52 -1.75 -16.43 0.17
CA PRO A 52 -2.51 -15.83 -0.91
C PRO A 52 -3.90 -16.48 -1.07
N GLY A 53 -4.91 -15.67 -1.30
CA GLY A 53 -6.32 -16.07 -1.41
C GLY A 53 -7.10 -16.09 -0.09
N MET A 54 -6.47 -15.93 1.07
CA MET A 54 -7.20 -15.80 2.34
C MET A 54 -7.98 -14.48 2.39
N LYS A 55 -9.18 -14.53 2.97
CA LYS A 55 -10.08 -13.37 3.06
C LYS A 55 -9.56 -12.35 4.06
N ALA A 56 -9.78 -11.09 3.74
CA ALA A 56 -9.44 -9.95 4.57
C ALA A 56 -10.60 -8.96 4.65
N GLU A 57 -10.85 -8.45 5.85
CA GLU A 57 -11.69 -7.29 6.10
C GLU A 57 -10.82 -6.04 6.18
N ILE A 58 -11.21 -5.00 5.47
CA ILE A 58 -10.50 -3.73 5.40
C ILE A 58 -11.46 -2.65 5.90
N ARG A 59 -11.03 -1.88 6.90
CA ARG A 59 -11.78 -0.74 7.45
C ARG A 59 -10.96 0.53 7.25
N ALA A 60 -11.51 1.53 6.57
CA ALA A 60 -10.85 2.81 6.40
C ALA A 60 -11.23 3.77 7.51
N ASP A 61 -10.25 4.41 8.15
CA ASP A 61 -10.50 5.27 9.32
C ASP A 61 -11.38 6.48 8.98
N ILE A 62 -11.35 6.93 7.72
CA ILE A 62 -12.14 8.06 7.22
C ILE A 62 -13.60 7.69 6.96
N LEU A 63 -13.91 6.40 6.76
CA LEU A 63 -15.25 5.90 6.45
C LEU A 63 -15.78 5.20 7.70
N LYS A 64 -16.42 6.00 8.59
CA LYS A 64 -16.89 5.59 9.93
C LYS A 64 -17.81 4.37 9.91
N GLY A 65 -17.24 3.17 9.85
CA GLY A 65 -17.94 1.89 9.95
C GLY A 65 -18.12 1.12 8.64
N GLU A 66 -17.63 1.61 7.51
CA GLU A 66 -17.67 0.82 6.27
C GLU A 66 -16.62 -0.29 6.32
N VAL A 67 -17.06 -1.51 5.98
CA VAL A 67 -16.23 -2.70 5.92
C VAL A 67 -16.14 -3.13 4.48
N PHE A 68 -14.92 -3.15 3.96
CA PHE A 68 -14.61 -3.68 2.65
C PHE A 68 -14.05 -5.07 2.75
N HIS A 69 -14.29 -5.85 1.71
CA HIS A 69 -13.83 -7.22 1.60
C HIS A 69 -12.76 -7.30 0.52
N GLY A 70 -11.78 -8.14 0.80
CA GLY A 70 -10.69 -8.42 -0.09
C GLY A 70 -10.03 -9.74 0.24
N HIS A 71 -8.90 -9.98 -0.40
CA HIS A 71 -8.10 -11.16 -0.18
C HIS A 71 -6.61 -10.84 -0.24
N ILE A 72 -5.80 -11.69 0.40
CA ILE A 72 -4.35 -11.60 0.28
C ILE A 72 -3.98 -11.88 -1.17
N GLU A 73 -3.44 -10.88 -1.86
CA GLU A 73 -2.89 -11.07 -3.20
C GLU A 73 -1.49 -11.69 -3.09
N SER A 74 -0.64 -11.12 -2.24
CA SER A 74 0.73 -11.58 -2.05
C SER A 74 1.30 -11.15 -0.70
N LEU A 75 2.35 -11.86 -0.28
CA LEU A 75 3.16 -11.50 0.88
C LEU A 75 4.60 -11.36 0.39
N SER A 76 5.31 -10.32 0.80
CA SER A 76 6.73 -10.19 0.43
C SER A 76 7.53 -11.36 1.00
N PRO A 77 8.35 -12.05 0.20
CA PRO A 77 9.12 -13.23 0.64
C PRO A 77 10.26 -12.88 1.62
N ALA A 78 10.52 -11.60 1.86
CA ALA A 78 11.61 -11.13 2.71
C ALA A 78 11.15 -9.95 3.58
N THR A 79 11.56 -9.95 4.85
CA THR A 79 11.55 -8.75 5.68
C THR A 79 12.64 -7.80 5.17
N GLY A 80 12.46 -6.47 5.34
CA GLY A 80 13.43 -5.47 4.88
C GLY A 80 14.86 -5.63 5.43
N ALA A 81 15.07 -6.44 6.46
CA ALA A 81 16.40 -6.72 7.01
C ALA A 81 17.20 -7.78 6.25
N SER A 82 16.58 -8.61 5.40
CA SER A 82 17.31 -9.61 4.61
C SER A 82 18.16 -9.01 3.47
N PHE A 83 17.97 -7.72 3.15
CA PHE A 83 18.68 -7.01 2.08
C PHE A 83 19.64 -5.92 2.59
N SER A 84 19.88 -5.80 3.90
CA SER A 84 20.89 -4.88 4.42
C SER A 84 22.30 -5.42 4.12
N LEU A 85 23.06 -4.71 3.28
CA LEU A 85 24.50 -4.93 3.05
C LEU A 85 25.34 -4.72 4.32
N ILE A 86 24.75 -4.14 5.36
CA ILE A 86 25.39 -3.93 6.65
C ILE A 86 24.81 -4.95 7.63
N PRO A 87 25.60 -5.93 8.10
CA PRO A 87 25.19 -6.79 9.20
C PRO A 87 24.93 -5.91 10.43
N ILE A 88 23.82 -6.17 11.13
CA ILE A 88 23.58 -5.56 12.43
C ILE A 88 24.59 -6.19 13.39
N GLU A 89 25.76 -5.57 13.56
CA GLU A 89 26.74 -5.99 14.56
C GLU A 89 26.21 -5.66 15.97
N ASN A 90 25.47 -6.59 16.56
CA ASN A 90 25.15 -6.56 17.99
C ASN A 90 26.34 -7.09 18.80
N ALA A 91 27.45 -6.35 18.79
CA ALA A 91 28.68 -6.71 19.48
C ALA A 91 28.66 -6.30 20.97
N THR A 92 27.60 -6.59 21.75
CA THR A 92 27.63 -6.52 23.23
C THR A 92 26.36 -7.09 23.88
N GLY A 93 26.27 -8.41 24.07
CA GLY A 93 25.58 -9.08 25.19
C GLY A 93 24.09 -8.82 25.51
N ASN A 94 23.39 -7.89 24.86
CA ASN A 94 21.99 -7.55 25.10
C ASN A 94 21.15 -7.94 23.89
N PHE A 95 20.51 -9.12 23.94
CA PHE A 95 19.53 -9.53 22.93
C PHE A 95 18.24 -8.73 23.11
N THR A 96 18.11 -7.60 22.43
CA THR A 96 16.81 -6.93 22.27
C THR A 96 16.15 -7.46 21.00
N LYS A 97 15.06 -8.23 21.14
CA LYS A 97 14.29 -8.74 19.98
C LYS A 97 13.60 -7.58 19.26
N ILE A 98 14.10 -7.20 18.09
CA ILE A 98 13.47 -6.19 17.23
C ILE A 98 12.41 -6.90 16.37
N VAL A 99 11.15 -6.50 16.52
CA VAL A 99 10.04 -7.06 15.71
C VAL A 99 10.06 -6.41 14.33
N GLN A 100 10.29 -7.20 13.29
CA GLN A 100 10.22 -6.74 11.91
C GLN A 100 8.78 -6.80 11.40
N ARG A 101 8.48 -5.91 10.44
CA ARG A 101 7.19 -5.89 9.76
C ARG A 101 7.34 -6.39 8.34
N VAL A 102 6.38 -7.21 7.92
CA VAL A 102 6.28 -7.76 6.58
C VAL A 102 5.11 -7.10 5.88
N PRO A 103 5.32 -6.46 4.71
CA PRO A 103 4.23 -5.95 3.92
C PRO A 103 3.47 -7.11 3.26
N VAL A 104 2.16 -7.14 3.51
CA VAL A 104 1.19 -8.05 2.92
C VAL A 104 0.27 -7.23 2.04
N ARG A 105 0.21 -7.58 0.76
CA ARG A 105 -0.65 -6.90 -0.20
C ARG A 105 -2.04 -7.53 -0.20
N ILE A 106 -3.05 -6.68 -0.01
CA ILE A 106 -4.45 -7.07 -0.01
C ILE A 106 -5.13 -6.42 -1.22
N ALA A 107 -5.73 -7.25 -2.08
CA ALA A 107 -6.57 -6.79 -3.18
C ALA A 107 -8.02 -6.68 -2.70
N PHE A 108 -8.74 -5.67 -3.18
CA PHE A 108 -10.18 -5.54 -2.92
C PHE A 108 -10.99 -6.41 -3.88
N ASP A 109 -12.02 -7.08 -3.38
CA ASP A 109 -12.88 -7.94 -4.21
C ASP A 109 -13.79 -7.10 -5.14
N ASP A 110 -14.28 -5.95 -4.66
CA ASP A 110 -15.02 -4.98 -5.46
C ASP A 110 -14.40 -3.58 -5.38
N ALA A 111 -13.45 -3.33 -6.27
CA ALA A 111 -12.76 -2.05 -6.33
C ALA A 111 -13.59 -0.93 -7.01
N LYS A 112 -14.74 -1.22 -7.64
CA LYS A 112 -15.42 -0.20 -8.48
C LYS A 112 -16.04 0.92 -7.67
N GLU A 113 -16.77 0.59 -6.61
CA GLU A 113 -17.40 1.59 -5.73
C GLU A 113 -16.37 2.28 -4.83
N LEU A 114 -15.32 1.53 -4.47
CA LEU A 114 -14.21 2.00 -3.64
C LEU A 114 -13.36 3.10 -4.27
N LYS A 115 -13.21 3.11 -5.59
CA LYS A 115 -12.39 4.09 -6.32
C LYS A 115 -12.83 5.55 -6.13
N GLN A 116 -14.09 5.78 -5.78
CA GLN A 116 -14.61 7.13 -5.53
C GLN A 116 -14.43 7.58 -4.08
N LEU A 117 -14.41 6.62 -3.14
CA LEU A 117 -14.40 6.88 -1.69
C LEU A 117 -13.00 6.79 -1.10
N LEU A 118 -12.18 5.84 -1.56
CA LEU A 118 -10.82 5.63 -1.09
C LEU A 118 -9.82 6.28 -2.03
N ARG A 119 -8.98 7.16 -1.46
CA ARG A 119 -7.83 7.75 -2.13
C ARG A 119 -6.56 7.08 -1.59
N PRO A 120 -5.56 6.78 -2.43
CA PRO A 120 -4.29 6.28 -1.91
C PRO A 120 -3.65 7.29 -0.96
N GLY A 121 -3.01 6.76 0.08
CA GLY A 121 -2.50 7.52 1.22
C GLY A 121 -3.41 7.53 2.44
N LEU A 122 -4.63 7.01 2.34
CA LEU A 122 -5.50 6.81 3.52
C LEU A 122 -5.01 5.68 4.41
N SER A 123 -5.15 5.87 5.72
CA SER A 123 -4.92 4.82 6.72
C SER A 123 -6.11 3.87 6.79
N VAL A 124 -5.81 2.58 6.86
CA VAL A 124 -6.79 1.51 6.97
C VAL A 124 -6.33 0.47 7.98
N THR A 125 -7.28 -0.20 8.60
CA THR A 125 -7.05 -1.38 9.44
C THR A 125 -7.46 -2.62 8.67
N VAL A 126 -6.59 -3.63 8.65
CA VAL A 126 -6.83 -4.91 7.96
C VAL A 126 -6.87 -6.06 8.96
N SER A 127 -7.90 -6.90 8.86
CA SER A 127 -8.03 -8.15 9.60
C SER A 127 -8.13 -9.31 8.62
N VAL A 128 -7.21 -10.28 8.71
CA VAL A 128 -7.25 -11.51 7.90
C VAL A 128 -7.99 -12.58 8.69
N ASP A 129 -8.89 -13.32 8.04
CA ASP A 129 -9.56 -14.47 8.67
C ASP A 129 -8.69 -15.73 8.53
N GLU A 130 -8.29 -16.31 9.65
CA GLU A 130 -7.41 -17.50 9.73
C GLU A 130 -8.20 -18.81 9.87
N ARG A 131 -9.54 -18.79 9.76
CA ARG A 131 -10.41 -19.96 9.95
C ARG A 131 -10.60 -20.83 8.70
#